data_AF-A0A7V8NTL0-F1
#
_entry.id   AF-A0A7V8NTL0-F1
#
_cell.length_a   1.000
_cell.length_b   1.000
_cell.length_c   1.000
_cell.angle_alpha   90.00
_cell.angle_beta   90.00
_cell.angle_gamma   90.00
#
_symmetry.space_group_name_H-M   'P 1'
#
loop_
_entity.id
_entity.type
_entity.pdbx_description
1 polymer ?
#
loop_
_entity_poly.entity_id
_entity_poly.type
_entity_poly.pdbx_seq_one_letter_code
_entity_poly.pdbx_strand_id
1 'polypeptide(L)'
;MAPLLFAGLSCLVRGGFEAAEDLRNSATPTPNLDLALTRPSAASAGVTRNYDALGFKMTAFLAACLIAGALIVWRLKPESIGDYLKLSVDAKSARARAGQILRARGVDPSSYQCAVVFADIVDPVTNEFLRERAGIARVNEIYDRQVPGAIWQARYFRDSQPEEYAVKLRPDGSLFALQHKIAEDAAGASLKKEEAVARAEKYLREEKKLDLSQWTLVETDSETRPHRVDHLLTWQQITPIDRKASSAADTGGHAYLRVRVAVLGDEVTDYRRAYFRRSGSADEDEPASEGFSTFIKIPDDWRRKQEETTLPREALTFGPMVLLGGLGLTALILFFKNLRSEAARAIPWRRLALWGAWALVAFYVLFSLNEEISNWMNFYNTAIPFRAWLAVLAFKELLLGPLTFGWLVLLFGVGWYYAKAAFGEERLTGWTGMPAVYYRDALWVGLGGSAGLLGLERLLEAAS
;
A
#
# COMPACT_ATOMS: atom_id res chain seq x y z
N MET A 1 17.85 -7.53 -5.49
CA MET A 1 19.09 -6.75 -5.36
C MET A 1 20.05 -7.30 -4.30
N ALA A 2 19.60 -7.78 -3.14
CA ALA A 2 20.47 -8.36 -2.09
C ALA A 2 21.38 -9.56 -2.49
N PRO A 3 20.99 -10.49 -3.39
CA PRO A 3 21.83 -11.66 -3.70
C PRO A 3 23.10 -11.32 -4.49
N LEU A 4 23.06 -10.28 -5.34
CA LEU A 4 24.18 -9.87 -6.21
C LEU A 4 25.29 -9.19 -5.41
N LEU A 5 24.94 -8.41 -4.39
CA LEU A 5 25.92 -7.76 -3.50
C LEU A 5 26.71 -8.79 -2.66
N PHE A 6 26.06 -9.86 -2.20
CA PHE A 6 26.71 -10.91 -1.41
C PHE A 6 27.65 -11.79 -2.25
N ALA A 7 27.28 -12.07 -3.51
CA ALA A 7 28.14 -12.80 -4.45
C ALA A 7 29.38 -11.99 -4.85
N GLY A 8 29.24 -10.67 -5.03
CA GLY A 8 30.37 -9.77 -5.32
C GLY A 8 31.37 -9.68 -4.17
N LEU A 9 30.89 -9.53 -2.92
CA LEU A 9 31.72 -9.48 -1.72
C LEU A 9 32.43 -10.82 -1.44
N SER A 10 31.77 -11.95 -1.67
CA SER A 10 32.37 -13.28 -1.45
C SER A 10 33.48 -13.61 -2.45
N CYS A 11 33.39 -13.08 -3.68
CA CYS A 11 34.42 -13.24 -4.72
C CYS A 11 35.68 -12.42 -4.41
N LEU A 12 35.51 -11.20 -3.89
CA LEU A 12 36.62 -10.30 -3.52
C LEU A 12 37.38 -10.76 -2.27
N VAL A 13 36.73 -11.42 -1.33
CA VAL A 13 37.35 -11.86 -0.05
C VAL A 13 38.11 -13.19 -0.19
N ARG A 14 37.76 -14.06 -1.14
CA ARG A 14 38.30 -15.43 -1.22
C ARG A 14 39.38 -15.68 -2.28
N GLY A 15 39.68 -14.71 -3.14
CA GLY A 15 40.96 -14.67 -3.87
C GLY A 15 41.35 -15.90 -4.72
N GLY A 16 40.41 -16.73 -5.19
CA GLY A 16 40.68 -17.87 -6.09
C GLY A 16 40.24 -19.23 -5.54
N PHE A 17 40.27 -20.27 -6.38
CA PHE A 17 39.93 -21.65 -6.02
C PHE A 17 41.14 -22.38 -5.45
N GLU A 18 41.01 -22.97 -4.25
CA GLU A 18 42.02 -23.83 -3.61
C GLU A 18 42.33 -25.07 -4.46
N ALA A 19 43.62 -25.33 -4.69
CA ALA A 19 44.11 -26.60 -5.20
C ALA A 19 44.57 -27.45 -4.01
N ALA A 20 43.76 -28.43 -3.61
CA ALA A 20 44.15 -29.42 -2.60
C ALA A 20 44.93 -30.56 -3.28
N GLU A 21 46.21 -30.71 -2.96
CA GLU A 21 47.13 -31.72 -3.50
C GLU A 21 46.88 -33.15 -2.96
N ASP A 22 45.87 -33.32 -2.12
CA ASP A 22 45.61 -34.54 -1.34
C ASP A 22 44.86 -35.63 -2.12
N LEU A 23 44.61 -35.41 -3.42
CA LEU A 23 43.88 -36.30 -4.34
C LEU A 23 44.79 -37.01 -5.36
N ARG A 24 46.03 -37.38 -4.97
CA ARG A 24 46.90 -38.22 -5.82
C ARG A 24 46.72 -39.71 -5.52
N ASN A 25 46.45 -40.49 -6.57
CA ASN A 25 46.15 -41.93 -6.60
C ASN A 25 47.27 -42.89 -6.13
N SER A 26 48.32 -42.41 -5.45
CA SER A 26 49.54 -43.18 -5.17
C SER A 26 49.70 -43.63 -3.71
N ALA A 27 48.65 -43.56 -2.89
CA ALA A 27 48.67 -44.05 -1.51
C ALA A 27 47.48 -44.98 -1.26
N THR A 28 47.57 -46.21 -1.76
CA THR A 28 46.57 -47.27 -1.48
C THR A 28 47.28 -48.51 -0.95
N PRO A 29 47.00 -48.99 0.29
CA PRO A 29 47.39 -50.33 0.71
C PRO A 29 46.49 -51.37 0.00
N THR A 30 47.03 -52.55 -0.29
CA THR A 30 46.34 -53.64 -1.00
C THR A 30 45.08 -54.14 -0.27
N PRO A 31 43.96 -54.44 -0.96
CA PRO A 31 42.71 -54.83 -0.32
C PRO A 31 42.71 -56.31 0.11
N ASN A 32 42.08 -56.56 1.26
CA ASN A 32 41.78 -57.89 1.78
C ASN A 32 40.53 -58.43 1.05
N LEU A 33 40.66 -59.54 0.30
CA LEU A 33 39.64 -60.01 -0.66
C LEU A 33 38.44 -60.75 -0.03
N ASP A 34 38.43 -61.02 1.27
CA ASP A 34 37.39 -61.86 1.90
C ASP A 34 36.15 -61.10 2.42
N LEU A 35 36.10 -59.77 2.26
CA LEU A 35 34.96 -58.93 2.67
C LEU A 35 34.13 -58.34 1.51
N ALA A 36 34.46 -58.71 0.27
CA ALA A 36 33.89 -58.08 -0.93
C ALA A 36 32.60 -58.72 -1.48
N LEU A 37 32.03 -59.75 -0.85
CA LEU A 37 30.85 -60.48 -1.39
C LEU A 37 29.53 -60.28 -0.66
N THR A 38 29.46 -59.43 0.37
CA THR A 38 28.17 -58.95 0.89
C THR A 38 27.93 -57.55 0.37
N ARG A 39 27.22 -57.44 -0.75
CA ARG A 39 26.78 -56.18 -1.37
C ARG A 39 26.29 -55.21 -0.29
N PRO A 40 26.94 -54.04 -0.11
CA PRO A 40 26.24 -52.89 0.43
C PRO A 40 25.11 -52.60 -0.54
N SER A 41 23.87 -52.66 -0.04
CA SER A 41 22.71 -52.09 -0.70
C SER A 41 23.12 -50.73 -1.28
N ALA A 42 22.90 -50.55 -2.58
CA ALA A 42 23.22 -49.34 -3.33
C ALA A 42 22.48 -48.14 -2.72
N ALA A 43 23.07 -47.55 -1.68
CA ALA A 43 22.66 -46.27 -1.14
C ALA A 43 23.51 -45.19 -1.80
N SER A 44 22.83 -44.37 -2.60
CA SER A 44 23.24 -43.05 -3.08
C SER A 44 24.49 -42.97 -3.96
N ALA A 45 24.46 -43.63 -5.13
CA ALA A 45 24.95 -42.94 -6.32
C ALA A 45 24.06 -41.69 -6.49
N GLY A 46 24.65 -40.50 -6.55
CA GLY A 46 23.90 -39.24 -6.65
C GLY A 46 22.85 -39.33 -7.75
N VAL A 47 21.57 -39.34 -7.38
CA VAL A 47 20.48 -39.25 -8.33
C VAL A 47 20.66 -37.90 -9.02
N THR A 48 21.18 -37.91 -10.24
CA THR A 48 21.15 -36.74 -11.13
C THR A 48 19.69 -36.37 -11.25
N ARG A 49 19.30 -35.26 -10.62
CA ARG A 49 17.95 -34.70 -10.77
C ARG A 49 17.78 -34.37 -12.25
N ASN A 50 17.06 -35.24 -12.96
CA ASN A 50 16.84 -35.11 -14.39
C ASN A 50 15.83 -33.96 -14.60
N TYR A 51 16.35 -32.80 -15.02
CA TYR A 51 15.54 -31.70 -15.50
C TYR A 51 15.42 -31.81 -17.02
N ASP A 52 14.18 -31.92 -17.50
CA ASP A 52 13.88 -31.84 -18.92
C ASP A 52 13.89 -30.37 -19.34
N ALA A 53 14.86 -30.01 -20.18
CA ALA A 53 15.02 -28.65 -20.68
C ALA A 53 13.79 -28.21 -21.50
N LEU A 54 13.44 -26.92 -21.41
CA LEU A 54 12.44 -26.33 -22.29
C LEU A 54 12.86 -26.52 -23.75
N GLY A 55 11.94 -27.05 -24.55
CA GLY A 55 12.15 -27.17 -25.99
C GLY A 55 12.36 -25.81 -26.65
N PHE A 56 13.15 -25.78 -27.73
CA PHE A 56 13.51 -24.55 -28.44
C PHE A 56 12.29 -23.68 -28.83
N LYS A 57 11.17 -24.30 -29.17
CA LYS A 57 9.91 -23.61 -29.48
C LYS A 57 9.38 -22.80 -28.28
N MET A 58 9.45 -23.37 -27.08
CA MET A 58 9.01 -22.71 -25.86
C MET A 58 9.96 -21.57 -25.47
N THR A 59 11.27 -21.77 -25.59
CA THR A 59 12.24 -20.70 -25.34
C THR A 59 12.08 -19.55 -26.35
N ALA A 60 11.83 -19.87 -27.63
CA ALA A 60 11.57 -18.86 -28.66
C ALA A 60 10.26 -18.11 -28.41
N PHE A 61 9.21 -18.81 -27.96
CA PHE A 61 7.95 -18.19 -27.55
C PHE A 61 8.15 -17.23 -26.36
N LEU A 62 8.85 -17.65 -25.31
CA LEU A 62 9.14 -16.80 -24.15
C LEU A 62 10.01 -15.59 -24.52
N ALA A 63 10.96 -15.76 -25.44
CA ALA A 63 11.74 -14.65 -25.98
C ALA A 63 10.88 -13.68 -26.79
N ALA A 64 9.93 -14.20 -27.59
CA ALA A 64 8.96 -13.37 -28.29
C ALA A 64 8.04 -12.61 -27.32
N CYS A 65 7.54 -13.26 -26.24
CA CYS A 65 6.77 -12.61 -25.18
C CYS A 65 7.58 -11.51 -24.49
N LEU A 66 8.87 -11.74 -24.23
CA LEU A 66 9.76 -10.72 -23.66
C LEU A 66 9.85 -9.49 -24.56
N ILE A 67 10.16 -9.69 -25.84
CA ILE A 67 10.36 -8.60 -26.80
C ILE A 67 9.04 -7.87 -27.08
N ALA A 68 7.97 -8.62 -27.38
CA ALA A 68 6.66 -8.05 -27.67
C ALA A 68 6.07 -7.34 -26.46
N GLY A 69 6.15 -7.95 -25.27
CA GLY A 69 5.71 -7.35 -24.02
C GLY A 69 6.45 -6.05 -23.71
N ALA A 70 7.79 -6.05 -23.82
CA ALA A 70 8.59 -4.84 -23.65
C ALA A 70 8.25 -3.76 -24.69
N LEU A 71 8.03 -4.13 -25.94
CA LEU A 71 7.68 -3.20 -27.01
C LEU A 71 6.28 -2.61 -26.83
N ILE A 72 5.31 -3.42 -26.40
CA ILE A 72 3.96 -2.99 -26.04
C ILE A 72 4.03 -1.99 -24.88
N VAL A 73 4.70 -2.34 -23.78
CA VAL A 73 4.85 -1.46 -22.60
C VAL A 73 5.56 -0.15 -22.99
N TRP A 74 6.51 -0.20 -23.91
CA TRP A 74 7.22 1.00 -24.36
C TRP A 74 6.36 1.91 -25.25
N ARG A 75 5.55 1.33 -26.15
CA ARG A 75 4.74 2.07 -27.14
C ARG A 75 3.38 2.51 -26.59
N LEU A 76 2.73 1.66 -25.81
CA LEU A 76 1.46 1.94 -25.16
C LEU A 76 1.75 2.53 -23.79
N LYS A 77 1.72 3.85 -23.72
CA LYS A 77 1.65 4.61 -22.46
C LYS A 77 0.22 5.14 -22.32
N PRO A 78 -0.75 4.29 -21.91
CA PRO A 78 -2.10 4.78 -21.67
C PRO A 78 -2.03 5.89 -20.62
N GLU A 79 -2.79 6.97 -20.83
CA GLU A 79 -2.92 7.99 -19.80
C GLU A 79 -3.52 7.33 -18.56
N SER A 80 -2.89 7.54 -17.42
CA SER A 80 -3.36 6.95 -16.16
C SER A 80 -3.65 8.05 -15.14
N ILE A 81 -4.73 7.88 -14.38
CA ILE A 81 -4.98 8.76 -13.24
C ILE A 81 -3.86 8.51 -12.23
N GLY A 82 -3.03 9.52 -11.99
CA GLY A 82 -1.80 9.38 -11.21
C GLY A 82 -0.57 9.99 -11.88
N ASP A 83 -0.62 10.26 -13.20
CA ASP A 83 0.49 10.89 -13.92
C ASP A 83 0.80 12.32 -13.41
N TYR A 84 -0.10 12.92 -12.64
CA TYR A 84 0.13 14.17 -11.90
C TYR A 84 1.18 14.04 -10.79
N LEU A 85 1.40 12.82 -10.26
CA LEU A 85 2.19 12.64 -9.06
C LEU A 85 3.69 12.77 -9.35
N LYS A 86 4.26 13.91 -8.93
CA LYS A 86 5.70 14.19 -8.99
C LYS A 86 6.23 14.45 -7.59
N LEU A 87 6.85 13.43 -6.99
CA LEU A 87 7.47 13.53 -5.68
C LEU A 87 8.79 14.32 -5.79
N SER A 88 8.81 15.55 -5.30
CA SER A 88 10.05 16.34 -5.21
C SER A 88 10.62 16.40 -3.78
N VAL A 89 9.82 16.00 -2.79
CA VAL A 89 10.23 15.92 -1.39
C VAL A 89 9.95 14.52 -0.84
N ASP A 90 10.84 14.08 0.03
CA ASP A 90 10.70 12.87 0.84
C ASP A 90 10.11 13.18 2.23
N ALA A 91 9.82 12.13 3.02
CA ALA A 91 9.26 12.24 4.37
C ALA A 91 10.10 13.10 5.33
N LYS A 92 11.44 13.05 5.26
CA LYS A 92 12.34 13.83 6.12
C LYS A 92 12.31 15.31 5.74
N SER A 93 12.33 15.59 4.44
CA SER A 93 12.19 16.92 3.88
C SER A 93 10.82 17.53 4.22
N ALA A 94 9.75 16.74 4.11
CA ALA A 94 8.40 17.11 4.51
C ALA A 94 8.30 17.43 6.02
N ARG A 95 8.91 16.59 6.88
CA ARG A 95 9.00 16.86 8.33
C ARG A 95 9.68 18.20 8.63
N ALA A 96 10.81 18.47 7.97
CA ALA A 96 11.57 19.69 8.18
C ALA A 96 10.76 20.94 7.78
N ARG A 97 10.11 20.91 6.60
CA ARG A 97 9.24 21.99 6.13
C ARG A 97 8.03 22.20 7.05
N ALA A 98 7.37 21.13 7.45
CA ALA A 98 6.26 21.19 8.38
C ALA A 98 6.66 21.81 9.73
N GLY A 99 7.83 21.45 10.25
CA GLY A 99 8.37 22.05 11.48
C GLY A 99 8.68 23.55 11.33
N GLN A 100 9.16 24.00 10.17
CA GLN A 100 9.37 25.43 9.89
C GLN A 100 8.04 26.20 9.89
N ILE A 101 7.00 25.63 9.28
CA ILE A 101 5.66 26.23 9.22
C ILE A 101 5.06 26.38 10.63
N LEU A 102 5.21 25.38 11.49
CA LEU A 102 4.77 25.47 12.89
C LEU A 102 5.54 26.53 13.68
N ARG A 103 6.88 26.59 13.53
CA ARG A 103 7.69 27.64 14.19
C ARG A 103 7.30 29.04 13.76
N ALA A 104 7.01 29.24 12.48
CA ALA A 104 6.55 30.53 11.96
C ALA A 104 5.22 30.98 12.60
N ARG A 105 4.43 30.04 13.16
CA ARG A 105 3.20 30.31 13.91
C ARG A 105 3.38 30.27 15.44
N GLY A 106 4.62 30.30 15.92
CA GLY A 106 4.93 30.34 17.35
C GLY A 106 4.81 29.00 18.08
N VAL A 107 4.61 27.89 17.36
CA VAL A 107 4.55 26.54 17.94
C VAL A 107 5.92 25.88 17.82
N ASP A 108 6.50 25.41 18.92
CA ASP A 108 7.74 24.65 18.88
C ASP A 108 7.45 23.17 18.50
N PRO A 109 7.90 22.69 17.33
CA PRO A 109 7.68 21.31 16.93
C PRO A 109 8.41 20.29 17.83
N SER A 110 9.43 20.73 18.58
CA SER A 110 10.26 19.85 19.40
C SER A 110 9.52 19.33 20.65
N SER A 111 8.48 20.03 21.10
CA SER A 111 7.63 19.60 22.22
C SER A 111 6.59 18.54 21.84
N TYR A 112 6.55 18.11 20.58
CA TYR A 112 5.58 17.15 20.05
C TYR A 112 6.27 15.90 19.51
N GLN A 113 5.61 14.76 19.65
CA GLN A 113 5.89 13.62 18.79
C GLN A 113 5.36 13.93 17.40
N CYS A 114 6.08 13.50 16.36
CA CYS A 114 5.65 13.75 14.99
C CYS A 114 5.74 12.49 14.14
N ALA A 115 4.68 12.24 13.39
CA ALA A 115 4.53 11.16 12.43
C ALA A 115 4.26 11.75 11.04
N VAL A 116 5.06 11.34 10.06
CA VAL A 116 4.94 11.81 8.68
C VAL A 116 4.57 10.64 7.78
N VAL A 117 3.49 10.79 7.02
CA VAL A 117 2.98 9.77 6.11
C VAL A 117 2.72 10.38 4.74
N PHE A 118 2.92 9.60 3.69
CA PHE A 118 2.39 9.93 2.37
C PHE A 118 1.00 9.31 2.21
N ALA A 119 -0.02 10.15 2.06
CA ALA A 119 -1.41 9.73 1.97
C ALA A 119 -1.95 9.97 0.55
N ASP A 120 -2.52 8.92 -0.04
CA ASP A 120 -3.42 9.04 -1.19
C ASP A 120 -4.78 9.55 -0.72
N ILE A 121 -5.27 10.61 -1.36
CA ILE A 121 -6.52 11.28 -1.00
C ILE A 121 -7.50 11.34 -2.17
N VAL A 122 -7.23 10.60 -3.25
CA VAL A 122 -8.19 10.46 -4.36
C VAL A 122 -9.38 9.60 -3.95
N ASP A 123 -10.52 9.88 -4.56
CA ASP A 123 -11.73 9.09 -4.40
C ASP A 123 -12.01 8.30 -5.68
N PRO A 124 -12.04 6.94 -5.64
CA PRO A 124 -12.33 6.13 -6.81
C PRO A 124 -13.66 6.50 -7.48
N VAL A 125 -14.68 6.86 -6.68
CA VAL A 125 -16.02 7.20 -7.16
C VAL A 125 -15.98 8.56 -7.89
N THR A 126 -15.32 9.57 -7.31
CA THR A 126 -15.10 10.86 -7.98
C THR A 126 -14.22 10.73 -9.22
N ASN A 127 -13.19 9.89 -9.19
CA ASN A 127 -12.31 9.66 -10.33
C ASN A 127 -13.07 9.10 -11.52
N GLU A 128 -13.97 8.15 -11.27
CA GLU A 128 -14.84 7.58 -12.28
C GLU A 128 -15.76 8.64 -12.89
N PHE A 129 -16.43 9.46 -12.07
CA PHE A 129 -17.29 10.56 -12.53
C PHE A 129 -16.53 11.56 -13.43
N LEU A 130 -15.35 12.00 -12.98
CA LEU A 130 -14.54 12.95 -13.72
C LEU A 130 -13.92 12.32 -14.97
N ARG A 131 -13.55 11.03 -14.94
CA ARG A 131 -13.04 10.32 -16.11
C ARG A 131 -14.09 10.23 -17.21
N GLU A 132 -15.32 9.83 -16.87
CA GLU A 132 -16.42 9.73 -17.83
C GLU A 132 -16.74 11.08 -18.48
N ARG A 133 -16.75 12.17 -17.70
CA ARG A 133 -17.16 13.49 -18.19
C ARG A 133 -16.03 14.28 -18.83
N ALA A 134 -14.88 14.36 -18.17
CA ALA A 134 -13.78 15.25 -18.51
C ALA A 134 -12.58 14.55 -19.17
N GLY A 135 -12.42 13.24 -18.96
CA GLY A 135 -11.28 12.45 -19.45
C GLY A 135 -10.05 12.52 -18.54
N ILE A 136 -9.15 11.54 -18.68
CA ILE A 136 -8.02 11.29 -17.76
C ILE A 136 -7.07 12.50 -17.66
N ALA A 137 -6.66 13.09 -18.79
CA ALA A 137 -5.81 14.28 -18.82
C ALA A 137 -6.35 15.43 -17.94
N ARG A 138 -7.66 15.67 -17.97
CA ARG A 138 -8.27 16.73 -17.15
C ARG A 138 -8.31 16.37 -15.67
N VAL A 139 -8.54 15.09 -15.34
CA VAL A 139 -8.45 14.59 -13.95
C VAL A 139 -7.04 14.82 -13.39
N ASN A 140 -6.00 14.48 -14.16
CA ASN A 140 -4.62 14.71 -13.77
C ASN A 140 -4.33 16.22 -13.58
N GLU A 141 -4.84 17.09 -14.45
CA GLU A 141 -4.67 18.55 -14.27
C GLU A 141 -5.36 19.09 -13.00
N ILE A 142 -6.58 18.60 -12.70
CA ILE A 142 -7.29 18.96 -11.47
C ILE A 142 -6.46 18.55 -10.25
N TYR A 143 -5.91 17.33 -10.26
CA TYR A 143 -5.12 16.83 -9.14
C TYR A 143 -3.74 17.49 -8.97
N ASP A 144 -3.16 17.97 -10.07
CA ASP A 144 -1.89 18.71 -10.07
C ASP A 144 -2.08 20.14 -9.55
N ARG A 145 -3.13 20.84 -10.00
CA ARG A 145 -3.25 22.30 -9.86
C ARG A 145 -4.26 22.76 -8.82
N GLN A 146 -5.37 22.07 -8.65
CA GLN A 146 -6.52 22.57 -7.89
C GLN A 146 -6.64 21.87 -6.53
N VAL A 147 -6.65 20.53 -6.52
CA VAL A 147 -6.74 19.71 -5.31
C VAL A 147 -5.67 18.65 -5.37
N PRO A 148 -4.69 18.59 -4.46
CA PRO A 148 -3.70 17.52 -4.53
C PRO A 148 -4.39 16.16 -4.44
N GLY A 149 -4.08 15.23 -5.34
CA GLY A 149 -4.56 13.85 -5.25
C GLY A 149 -3.81 13.01 -4.20
N ALA A 150 -2.60 13.45 -3.82
CA ALA A 150 -1.83 12.86 -2.74
C ALA A 150 -1.07 13.94 -1.95
N ILE A 151 -0.85 13.69 -0.67
CA ILE A 151 -0.26 14.68 0.25
C ILE A 151 0.74 14.04 1.22
N TRP A 152 1.73 14.82 1.64
CA TRP A 152 2.49 14.53 2.85
C TRP A 152 1.75 15.08 4.06
N GLN A 153 1.41 14.22 5.02
CA GLN A 153 0.78 14.63 6.28
C GLN A 153 1.77 14.47 7.44
N ALA A 154 2.18 15.58 8.03
CA ALA A 154 2.96 15.63 9.26
C ALA A 154 2.04 15.94 10.45
N ARG A 155 1.69 14.91 11.23
CA ARG A 155 0.93 15.04 12.48
C ARG A 155 1.88 15.30 13.63
N TYR A 156 1.52 16.23 14.51
CA TYR A 156 2.23 16.61 15.73
C TYR A 156 1.28 16.45 16.91
N PHE A 157 1.65 15.61 17.88
CA PHE A 157 0.80 15.28 19.01
C PHE A 157 1.62 15.09 20.28
N ARG A 158 0.95 15.19 21.43
CA ARG A 158 1.49 14.87 22.74
C ARG A 158 0.73 13.69 23.33
N ASP A 159 1.42 12.88 24.12
CA ASP A 159 0.78 11.73 24.76
C ASP A 159 -0.31 12.20 25.73
N SER A 160 -1.47 11.54 25.71
CA SER A 160 -2.60 11.82 26.60
C SER A 160 -3.11 13.27 26.53
N GLN A 161 -2.87 13.95 25.40
CA GLN A 161 -3.37 15.30 25.15
C GLN A 161 -4.21 15.33 23.88
N PRO A 162 -5.45 15.87 23.94
CA PRO A 162 -6.34 15.92 22.79
C PRO A 162 -5.91 16.96 21.74
N GLU A 163 -5.08 17.94 22.14
CA GLU A 163 -4.57 18.99 21.28
C GLU A 163 -3.49 18.48 20.31
N GLU A 164 -3.65 18.78 19.03
CA GLU A 164 -2.77 18.28 17.97
C GLU A 164 -2.68 19.24 16.79
N TYR A 165 -1.54 19.24 16.11
CA TYR A 165 -1.38 19.92 14.82
C TYR A 165 -1.21 18.90 13.69
N ALA A 166 -1.73 19.20 12.51
CA ALA A 166 -1.42 18.46 11.29
C ALA A 166 -1.09 19.43 10.16
N VAL A 167 0.15 19.36 9.67
CA VAL A 167 0.59 20.11 8.50
C VAL A 167 0.51 19.18 7.30
N LYS A 168 -0.29 19.57 6.30
CA LYS A 168 -0.45 18.86 5.04
C LYS A 168 0.30 19.60 3.94
N LEU A 169 1.22 18.93 3.28
CA LEU A 169 2.02 19.46 2.18
C LEU A 169 1.66 18.74 0.88
N ARG A 170 1.74 19.45 -0.25
CA ARG A 170 1.68 18.84 -1.58
C ARG A 170 2.93 17.98 -1.85
N PRO A 171 2.94 17.15 -2.91
CA PRO A 171 4.13 16.39 -3.34
C PRO A 171 5.35 17.25 -3.68
N ASP A 172 5.14 18.54 -3.98
CA ASP A 172 6.20 19.54 -4.17
C ASP A 172 6.75 20.14 -2.85
N GLY A 173 6.10 19.79 -1.73
CA GLY A 173 6.37 20.28 -0.39
C GLY A 173 5.86 21.69 -0.11
N SER A 174 4.99 22.26 -0.96
CA SER A 174 4.25 23.49 -0.66
C SER A 174 3.14 23.22 0.36
N LEU A 175 2.79 24.24 1.16
CA LEU A 175 1.72 24.12 2.16
C LEU A 175 0.36 23.96 1.45
N PHE A 176 -0.34 22.87 1.77
CA PHE A 176 -1.72 22.63 1.34
C PHE A 176 -2.70 23.04 2.43
N ALA A 177 -2.52 22.51 3.64
CA ALA A 177 -3.40 22.80 4.78
C ALA A 177 -2.64 22.72 6.11
N LEU A 178 -3.06 23.54 7.07
CA LEU A 178 -2.64 23.46 8.46
C LEU A 178 -3.88 23.35 9.36
N GLN A 179 -3.97 22.22 10.04
CA GLN A 179 -5.07 21.86 10.91
C GLN A 179 -4.61 21.93 12.36
N HIS A 180 -5.36 22.63 13.21
CA HIS A 180 -5.18 22.64 14.65
C HIS A 180 -6.40 22.06 15.37
N LYS A 181 -6.22 20.92 16.04
CA LYS A 181 -7.23 20.31 16.89
C LYS A 181 -7.07 20.84 18.30
N ILE A 182 -8.11 21.47 18.81
CA ILE A 182 -8.20 22.00 20.17
C ILE A 182 -8.99 21.01 21.04
N ALA A 183 -8.67 20.94 22.34
CA ALA A 183 -9.43 20.16 23.32
C ALA A 183 -10.90 20.63 23.37
N GLU A 184 -11.87 19.73 23.58
CA GLU A 184 -13.29 20.10 23.60
C GLU A 184 -13.67 21.03 24.76
N ASP A 185 -12.98 20.89 25.89
CA ASP A 185 -13.14 21.69 27.12
C ASP A 185 -12.32 22.99 27.11
N ALA A 186 -11.52 23.25 26.07
CA ALA A 186 -10.77 24.49 25.98
C ALA A 186 -11.72 25.68 25.88
N ALA A 187 -11.40 26.74 26.61
CA ALA A 187 -12.10 28.01 26.53
C ALA A 187 -11.93 28.63 25.14
N GLY A 188 -12.98 29.30 24.66
CA GLY A 188 -12.95 30.03 23.39
C GLY A 188 -14.14 30.96 23.27
N ALA A 189 -14.14 31.79 22.21
CA ALA A 189 -15.26 32.67 21.97
C ALA A 189 -16.52 31.88 21.54
N SER A 190 -17.69 32.38 21.91
CA SER A 190 -18.98 31.90 21.38
C SER A 190 -19.46 32.89 20.32
N LEU A 191 -18.80 32.87 19.15
CA LEU A 191 -19.09 33.82 18.08
C LEU A 191 -20.46 33.57 17.44
N LYS A 192 -21.08 34.66 16.98
CA LYS A 192 -22.24 34.57 16.08
C LYS A 192 -21.80 34.11 14.69
N LYS A 193 -22.75 33.57 13.91
CA LYS A 193 -22.47 33.03 12.56
C LYS A 193 -21.85 34.07 11.64
N GLU A 194 -22.34 35.30 11.67
CA GLU A 194 -21.87 36.39 10.80
C GLU A 194 -20.42 36.77 11.11
N GLU A 195 -20.03 36.76 12.39
CA GLU A 195 -18.66 37.01 12.82
C GLU A 195 -17.72 35.86 12.43
N ALA A 196 -18.19 34.61 12.54
CA ALA A 196 -17.45 33.44 12.09
C ALA A 196 -17.21 33.47 10.56
N VAL A 197 -18.24 33.83 9.78
CA VAL A 197 -18.13 34.01 8.31
C VAL A 197 -17.08 35.07 7.98
N ALA A 198 -17.14 36.25 8.60
CA ALA A 198 -16.17 37.32 8.35
C ALA A 198 -14.72 36.89 8.65
N ARG A 199 -14.50 36.11 9.73
CA ARG A 199 -13.18 35.57 10.08
C ARG A 199 -12.69 34.54 9.08
N ALA A 200 -13.57 33.64 8.64
CA ALA A 200 -13.23 32.62 7.66
C ALA A 200 -12.96 33.22 6.26
N GLU A 201 -13.74 34.22 5.83
CA GLU A 201 -13.47 34.97 4.59
C GLU A 201 -12.13 35.71 4.63
N LYS A 202 -11.77 36.28 5.79
CA LYS A 202 -10.46 36.88 5.99
C LYS A 202 -9.35 35.84 5.84
N TYR A 203 -9.49 34.68 6.49
CA TYR A 203 -8.55 33.58 6.40
C TYR A 203 -8.37 33.06 4.95
N LEU A 204 -9.47 32.88 4.21
CA LEU A 204 -9.42 32.43 2.81
C LEU A 204 -8.69 33.43 1.91
N ARG A 205 -8.89 34.74 2.11
CA ARG A 205 -8.19 35.79 1.33
C ARG A 205 -6.72 35.93 1.72
N GLU A 206 -6.42 35.96 3.01
CA GLU A 206 -5.09 36.29 3.51
C GLU A 206 -4.14 35.09 3.53
N GLU A 207 -4.61 33.92 4.00
CA GLU A 207 -3.76 32.72 4.14
C GLU A 207 -3.83 31.83 2.90
N LYS A 208 -5.03 31.60 2.35
CA LYS A 208 -5.22 30.74 1.16
C LYS A 208 -5.06 31.48 -0.18
N LYS A 209 -5.03 32.81 -0.16
CA LYS A 209 -4.95 33.68 -1.35
C LYS A 209 -6.07 33.37 -2.36
N LEU A 210 -7.25 33.02 -1.87
CA LEU A 210 -8.42 32.73 -2.70
C LEU A 210 -9.16 34.01 -3.08
N ASP A 211 -9.54 34.10 -4.35
CA ASP A 211 -10.46 35.14 -4.83
C ASP A 211 -11.90 34.71 -4.54
N LEU A 212 -12.47 35.23 -3.45
CA LEU A 212 -13.83 34.91 -3.01
C LEU A 212 -14.92 35.27 -4.04
N SER A 213 -14.64 36.10 -5.05
CA SER A 213 -15.63 36.39 -6.11
C SER A 213 -15.98 35.16 -6.96
N GLN A 214 -15.10 34.14 -6.96
CA GLN A 214 -15.30 32.88 -7.66
C GLN A 214 -15.96 31.79 -6.80
N TRP A 215 -16.33 32.11 -5.56
CA TRP A 215 -16.83 31.16 -4.58
C TRP A 215 -18.13 31.66 -3.97
N THR A 216 -18.97 30.70 -3.55
CA THR A 216 -20.21 30.99 -2.83
C THR A 216 -20.27 30.15 -1.57
N LEU A 217 -20.72 30.73 -0.46
CA LEU A 217 -20.95 30.01 0.78
C LEU A 217 -22.19 29.13 0.61
N VAL A 218 -22.03 27.80 0.71
CA VAL A 218 -23.11 26.83 0.46
C VAL A 218 -23.62 26.15 1.73
N GLU A 219 -22.82 26.11 2.79
CA GLU A 219 -23.14 25.40 4.03
C GLU A 219 -22.52 26.11 5.24
N THR A 220 -23.23 26.07 6.35
CA THR A 220 -22.81 26.68 7.61
C THR A 220 -23.38 25.88 8.77
N ASP A 221 -22.50 25.14 9.43
CA ASP A 221 -22.82 24.36 10.61
C ASP A 221 -22.19 24.99 11.85
N SER A 222 -22.85 24.78 12.99
CA SER A 222 -22.38 25.27 14.27
C SER A 222 -22.52 24.17 15.32
N GLU A 223 -21.51 24.02 16.15
CA GLU A 223 -21.48 23.08 17.26
C GLU A 223 -21.18 23.82 18.56
N THR A 224 -22.05 23.66 19.55
CA THR A 224 -21.85 24.26 20.88
C THR A 224 -21.01 23.30 21.71
N ARG A 225 -19.81 23.73 22.08
CA ARG A 225 -18.93 23.04 23.04
C ARG A 225 -19.17 23.63 24.45
N PRO A 226 -18.71 22.95 25.53
CA PRO A 226 -18.95 23.42 26.89
C PRO A 226 -18.55 24.89 27.14
N HIS A 227 -17.47 25.35 26.50
CA HIS A 227 -16.87 26.67 26.75
C HIS A 227 -16.61 27.50 25.49
N ARG A 228 -17.19 27.14 24.34
CA ARG A 228 -17.09 27.87 23.06
C ARG A 228 -18.12 27.41 22.04
N VAL A 229 -18.24 28.12 20.92
CA VAL A 229 -19.01 27.65 19.74
C VAL A 229 -18.06 27.51 18.56
N ASP A 230 -18.05 26.32 17.97
CA ASP A 230 -17.25 26.00 16.79
C ASP A 230 -18.15 26.06 15.55
N HIS A 231 -17.69 26.72 14.48
CA HIS A 231 -18.43 26.84 13.22
C HIS A 231 -17.68 26.15 12.09
N LEU A 232 -18.41 25.40 11.26
CA LEU A 232 -17.92 24.84 10.01
C LEU A 232 -18.57 25.57 8.84
N LEU A 233 -17.75 26.08 7.94
CA LEU A 233 -18.21 26.87 6.81
C LEU A 233 -17.67 26.24 5.52
N THR A 234 -18.57 25.97 4.57
CA THR A 234 -18.22 25.36 3.27
C THR A 234 -18.47 26.35 2.14
N TRP A 235 -17.42 26.67 1.38
CA TRP A 235 -17.51 27.41 0.13
C TRP A 235 -17.43 26.48 -1.06
N GLN A 236 -18.22 26.76 -2.09
CA GLN A 236 -18.20 26.06 -3.37
C GLN A 236 -17.78 27.00 -4.48
N GLN A 237 -16.91 26.54 -5.37
CA GLN A 237 -16.54 27.28 -6.56
C GLN A 237 -17.76 27.42 -7.49
N ILE A 238 -17.96 28.62 -8.05
CA ILE A 238 -19.11 28.91 -8.92
C ILE A 238 -19.02 28.14 -10.24
N THR A 239 -17.81 28.01 -10.78
CA THR A 239 -17.56 27.28 -12.03
C THR A 239 -17.38 25.78 -11.76
N PRO A 240 -18.13 24.90 -12.46
CA PRO A 240 -17.94 23.46 -12.34
C PRO A 240 -16.61 23.00 -12.98
N ILE A 241 -15.99 21.98 -12.40
CA ILE A 241 -14.64 21.53 -12.78
C ILE A 241 -14.63 20.47 -13.90
N ASP A 242 -15.77 19.81 -14.10
CA ASP A 242 -16.01 18.75 -15.10
C ASP A 242 -16.46 19.28 -16.47
N ARG A 243 -16.79 20.57 -16.57
CA ARG A 243 -17.28 21.17 -17.82
C ARG A 243 -16.17 21.16 -18.89
N LYS A 244 -16.42 20.45 -19.99
CA LYS A 244 -15.63 20.57 -21.22
C LYS A 244 -15.90 21.92 -21.88
N ALA A 245 -14.86 22.54 -22.43
CA ALA A 245 -14.95 23.87 -23.07
C ALA A 245 -15.93 23.93 -24.28
N SER A 246 -16.44 22.80 -24.77
CA SER A 246 -17.22 22.73 -26.02
C SER A 246 -18.58 22.02 -25.94
N SER A 247 -19.11 21.63 -24.77
CA SER A 247 -20.43 20.97 -24.69
C SER A 247 -21.49 21.89 -24.06
N ALA A 248 -22.40 22.38 -24.91
CA ALA A 248 -23.48 23.33 -24.55
C ALA A 248 -24.76 22.66 -24.01
N ALA A 249 -24.75 21.37 -23.72
CA ALA A 249 -25.89 20.68 -23.15
C ALA A 249 -25.37 19.66 -22.14
N ASP A 250 -25.48 19.96 -20.85
CA ASP A 250 -25.17 18.97 -19.81
C ASP A 250 -26.44 18.63 -19.04
N THR A 251 -26.85 17.38 -19.23
CA THR A 251 -27.87 16.67 -18.48
C THR A 251 -27.37 16.41 -17.06
N GLY A 252 -27.90 17.16 -16.09
CA GLY A 252 -27.97 16.81 -14.67
C GLY A 252 -26.66 16.59 -13.91
N GLY A 253 -26.37 17.49 -12.96
CA GLY A 253 -25.36 17.35 -11.90
C GLY A 253 -23.91 17.56 -12.36
N HIS A 254 -23.22 18.56 -11.78
CA HIS A 254 -21.82 18.87 -12.05
C HIS A 254 -20.92 18.57 -10.85
N ALA A 255 -19.61 18.43 -11.11
CA ALA A 255 -18.60 18.41 -10.06
C ALA A 255 -18.15 19.83 -9.71
N TYR A 256 -18.02 20.12 -8.42
CA TYR A 256 -17.57 21.40 -7.92
C TYR A 256 -16.43 21.24 -6.93
N LEU A 257 -15.51 22.18 -6.97
CA LEU A 257 -14.49 22.31 -5.94
C LEU A 257 -15.12 22.93 -4.67
N ARG A 258 -14.89 22.32 -3.51
CA ARG A 258 -15.33 22.85 -2.21
C ARG A 258 -14.15 23.06 -1.28
N VAL A 259 -14.24 24.10 -0.46
CA VAL A 259 -13.27 24.44 0.59
C VAL A 259 -14.01 24.57 1.92
N ARG A 260 -13.51 23.88 2.95
CA ARG A 260 -14.05 23.90 4.31
C ARG A 260 -13.09 24.60 5.26
N VAL A 261 -13.62 25.55 6.02
CA VAL A 261 -12.91 26.28 7.07
C VAL A 261 -13.62 26.07 8.39
N ALA A 262 -12.84 25.76 9.43
CA ALA A 262 -13.33 25.67 10.79
C ALA A 262 -12.95 26.94 11.56
N VAL A 263 -13.93 27.50 12.28
CA VAL A 263 -13.72 28.59 13.24
C VAL A 263 -13.96 28.00 14.62
N LEU A 264 -12.88 27.69 15.34
CA LEU A 264 -12.91 27.05 16.65
C LEU A 264 -12.83 28.12 17.74
N GLY A 265 -14.00 28.54 18.22
CA GLY A 265 -14.11 29.75 19.04
C GLY A 265 -13.62 31.00 18.32
N ASP A 266 -12.42 31.48 18.63
CA ASP A 266 -11.78 32.64 18.00
C ASP A 266 -10.71 32.29 16.96
N GLU A 267 -10.24 31.04 16.93
CA GLU A 267 -9.21 30.55 16.01
C GLU A 267 -9.82 30.09 14.67
N VAL A 268 -9.14 30.39 13.55
CA VAL A 268 -9.52 29.89 12.23
C VAL A 268 -8.49 28.89 11.72
N THR A 269 -8.95 27.71 11.31
CA THR A 269 -8.08 26.62 10.87
C THR A 269 -8.67 25.88 9.66
N ASP A 270 -7.82 25.16 8.93
CA ASP A 270 -8.30 24.26 7.88
C ASP A 270 -9.15 23.15 8.50
N TYR A 271 -10.26 22.81 7.84
CA TYR A 271 -11.12 21.73 8.31
C TYR A 271 -10.37 20.40 8.45
N ARG A 272 -10.65 19.71 9.56
CA ARG A 272 -10.23 18.34 9.86
C ARG A 272 -11.47 17.56 10.25
N ARG A 273 -11.67 16.38 9.66
CA ARG A 273 -12.81 15.48 9.96
C ARG A 273 -13.04 15.21 11.45
N ALA A 274 -11.99 15.28 12.27
CA ALA A 274 -12.09 15.07 13.71
C ALA A 274 -12.84 16.18 14.47
N TYR A 275 -13.08 17.36 13.89
CA TYR A 275 -13.69 18.50 14.60
C TYR A 275 -15.20 18.36 14.81
N PHE A 276 -15.91 17.76 13.85
CA PHE A 276 -17.38 17.75 13.83
C PHE A 276 -17.97 16.33 13.86
N ARG A 277 -17.26 15.37 14.46
CA ARG A 277 -17.77 13.99 14.59
C ARG A 277 -18.90 13.95 15.63
N ARG A 278 -20.12 14.29 15.23
CA ARG A 278 -21.33 14.05 16.03
C ARG A 278 -21.75 12.58 15.85
N SER A 279 -21.98 11.88 16.96
CA SER A 279 -22.65 10.57 16.93
C SER A 279 -24.04 10.75 16.32
N GLY A 280 -24.28 10.17 15.15
CA GLY A 280 -25.56 10.23 14.44
C GLY A 280 -25.83 11.51 13.62
N SER A 281 -24.82 12.34 13.29
CA SER A 281 -24.95 13.33 12.20
C SER A 281 -24.79 12.69 10.83
N ALA A 282 -25.35 13.33 9.80
CA ALA A 282 -25.14 12.96 8.39
C ALA A 282 -23.65 12.82 7.99
N ASP A 283 -22.72 13.44 8.73
CA ASP A 283 -21.27 13.33 8.55
C ASP A 283 -20.69 11.91 8.74
N GLU A 284 -21.43 10.98 9.38
CA GLU A 284 -21.02 9.57 9.45
C GLU A 284 -20.98 8.93 8.06
N ASP A 285 -21.88 9.36 7.17
CA ASP A 285 -22.01 8.88 5.79
C ASP A 285 -21.19 9.70 4.79
N GLU A 286 -20.51 10.77 5.23
CA GLU A 286 -19.66 11.54 4.33
C GLU A 286 -18.43 10.71 3.89
N PRO A 287 -18.17 10.64 2.57
CA PRO A 287 -17.07 9.86 2.04
C PRO A 287 -15.73 10.44 2.51
N ALA A 288 -14.73 9.57 2.69
CA ALA A 288 -13.43 9.97 3.24
C ALA A 288 -12.75 11.11 2.45
N SER A 289 -13.05 11.22 1.16
CA SER A 289 -12.58 12.26 0.24
C SER A 289 -13.14 13.65 0.52
N GLU A 290 -14.32 13.74 1.15
CA GLU A 290 -14.94 14.99 1.59
C GLU A 290 -14.45 15.40 3.01
N GLY A 291 -13.64 14.55 3.65
CA GLY A 291 -13.00 14.78 4.96
C GLY A 291 -11.79 15.73 4.98
N PHE A 292 -11.48 16.37 3.85
CA PHE A 292 -10.35 17.28 3.66
C PHE A 292 -10.81 18.74 3.58
N SER A 293 -9.89 19.68 3.85
CA SER A 293 -10.21 21.11 3.78
C SER A 293 -10.47 21.62 2.36
N THR A 294 -10.04 20.88 1.35
CA THR A 294 -10.38 21.14 -0.05
C THR A 294 -10.64 19.79 -0.72
N PHE A 295 -11.79 19.66 -1.37
CA PHE A 295 -12.26 18.41 -1.96
C PHE A 295 -13.17 18.65 -3.16
N ILE A 296 -13.43 17.58 -3.91
CA ILE A 296 -14.31 17.62 -5.08
C ILE A 296 -15.67 17.05 -4.68
N LYS A 297 -16.72 17.86 -4.80
CA LYS A 297 -18.10 17.41 -4.63
C LYS A 297 -18.68 17.00 -5.97
N ILE A 298 -19.13 15.75 -6.06
CA ILE A 298 -19.91 15.23 -7.20
C ILE A 298 -21.39 15.17 -6.84
N PRO A 299 -22.31 15.02 -7.82
CA PRO A 299 -23.73 14.89 -7.56
C PRO A 299 -24.05 13.66 -6.69
N ASP A 300 -24.80 13.87 -5.60
CA ASP A 300 -25.14 12.81 -4.64
C ASP A 300 -25.92 11.65 -5.28
N ASP A 301 -26.77 11.93 -6.27
CA ASP A 301 -27.51 10.88 -7.00
C ASP A 301 -26.59 9.96 -7.81
N TRP A 302 -25.52 10.50 -8.38
CA TRP A 302 -24.56 9.71 -9.13
C TRP A 302 -23.74 8.84 -8.17
N ARG A 303 -23.28 9.43 -7.06
CA ARG A 303 -22.57 8.70 -6.00
C ARG A 303 -23.43 7.56 -5.45
N ARG A 304 -24.68 7.85 -5.07
CA ARG A 304 -25.63 6.85 -4.53
C ARG A 304 -25.84 5.67 -5.48
N LYS A 305 -25.96 5.91 -6.79
CA LYS A 305 -26.07 4.83 -7.78
C LYS A 305 -24.80 3.98 -7.90
N GLN A 306 -23.62 4.60 -7.75
CA GLN A 306 -22.35 3.88 -7.80
C GLN A 306 -22.05 3.11 -6.52
N GLU A 307 -22.49 3.61 -5.38
CA GLU A 307 -22.35 2.98 -4.07
C GLU A 307 -23.49 1.98 -3.77
N GLU A 308 -24.52 1.91 -4.61
CA GLU A 308 -25.61 0.96 -4.47
C GLU A 308 -25.08 -0.48 -4.52
N THR A 309 -25.14 -1.15 -3.36
CA THR A 309 -24.76 -2.55 -3.20
C THR A 309 -25.86 -3.42 -3.81
N THR A 310 -25.64 -3.90 -5.04
CA THR A 310 -26.55 -4.84 -5.68
C THR A 310 -26.04 -6.27 -5.53
N LEU A 311 -26.96 -7.24 -5.38
CA LEU A 311 -26.59 -8.65 -5.22
C LEU A 311 -25.61 -9.16 -6.30
N PRO A 312 -25.76 -8.83 -7.60
CA PRO A 312 -24.78 -9.24 -8.62
C PRO A 312 -23.40 -8.60 -8.43
N ARG A 313 -23.34 -7.33 -8.01
CA ARG A 313 -22.07 -6.63 -7.78
C ARG A 313 -21.32 -7.21 -6.57
N GLU A 314 -22.05 -7.48 -5.49
CA GLU A 314 -21.50 -8.18 -4.32
C GLU A 314 -21.05 -9.60 -4.68
N ALA A 315 -21.82 -10.32 -5.50
CA ALA A 315 -21.44 -11.65 -5.97
C ALA A 315 -20.19 -11.64 -6.84
N LEU A 316 -19.98 -10.63 -7.69
CA LEU A 316 -18.75 -10.48 -8.48
C LEU A 316 -17.55 -10.08 -7.60
N THR A 317 -17.79 -9.27 -6.56
CA THR A 317 -16.75 -8.82 -5.63
C THR A 317 -16.27 -9.96 -4.72
N PHE A 318 -17.20 -10.68 -4.10
CA PHE A 318 -16.89 -11.76 -3.16
C PHE A 318 -16.79 -13.15 -3.79
N GLY A 319 -17.40 -13.38 -4.95
CA GLY A 319 -17.42 -14.66 -5.65
C GLY A 319 -16.03 -15.27 -5.85
N PRO A 320 -15.04 -14.52 -6.37
CA PRO A 320 -13.67 -14.99 -6.47
C PRO A 320 -13.05 -15.37 -5.12
N MET A 321 -13.31 -14.60 -4.05
CA MET A 321 -12.80 -14.91 -2.71
C MET A 321 -13.43 -16.19 -2.15
N VAL A 322 -14.74 -16.37 -2.32
CA VAL A 322 -15.45 -17.58 -1.89
C VAL A 322 -14.97 -18.79 -2.69
N LEU A 323 -14.79 -18.66 -4.00
CA LEU A 323 -14.27 -19.72 -4.85
C LEU A 323 -12.84 -20.11 -4.44
N LEU A 324 -11.93 -19.14 -4.34
CA LEU A 324 -10.54 -19.38 -3.94
C LEU A 324 -10.44 -19.91 -2.51
N GLY A 325 -11.24 -19.36 -1.59
CA GLY A 325 -11.33 -19.83 -0.21
C GLY A 325 -11.87 -21.26 -0.12
N GLY A 326 -12.90 -21.59 -0.91
CA GLY A 326 -13.45 -22.95 -1.00
C GLY A 326 -12.48 -23.95 -1.61
N LEU A 327 -11.75 -23.57 -2.66
CA LEU A 327 -10.67 -24.38 -3.25
C LEU A 327 -9.53 -24.58 -2.25
N GLY A 328 -9.11 -23.52 -1.56
CA GLY A 328 -8.08 -23.58 -0.51
C GLY A 328 -8.49 -24.47 0.66
N LEU A 329 -9.73 -24.35 1.13
CA LEU A 329 -10.29 -25.19 2.19
C LEU A 329 -10.37 -26.66 1.74
N THR A 330 -10.80 -26.92 0.50
CA THR A 330 -10.84 -28.27 -0.07
C THR A 330 -9.45 -28.88 -0.13
N ALA A 331 -8.45 -28.13 -0.61
CA ALA A 331 -7.05 -28.56 -0.61
C ALA A 331 -6.55 -28.85 0.82
N LEU A 332 -6.91 -28.02 1.79
CA LEU A 332 -6.56 -28.23 3.20
C LEU A 332 -7.22 -29.49 3.79
N ILE A 333 -8.49 -29.73 3.50
CA ILE A 333 -9.22 -30.95 3.93
C ILE A 333 -8.56 -32.19 3.33
N LEU A 334 -8.28 -32.17 2.02
CA LEU A 334 -7.62 -33.27 1.32
C LEU A 334 -6.20 -33.53 1.87
N PHE A 335 -5.46 -32.47 2.20
CA PHE A 335 -4.18 -32.57 2.88
C PHE A 335 -4.33 -33.26 4.24
N PHE A 336 -5.29 -32.83 5.07
CA PHE A 336 -5.50 -33.41 6.40
C PHE A 336 -5.96 -34.87 6.35
N LYS A 337 -6.86 -35.21 5.42
CA LYS A 337 -7.30 -36.61 5.21
C LYS A 337 -6.15 -37.52 4.79
N ASN A 338 -5.13 -36.97 4.11
CA ASN A 338 -4.00 -37.72 3.58
C ASN A 338 -2.70 -37.56 4.40
N LEU A 339 -2.76 -37.10 5.65
CA LEU A 339 -1.58 -36.94 6.51
C LEU A 339 -0.78 -38.24 6.74
N ARG A 340 -1.42 -39.40 6.59
CA ARG A 340 -0.76 -40.70 6.74
C ARG A 340 -0.03 -41.19 5.48
N SER A 341 -0.20 -40.50 4.36
CA SER A 341 0.44 -40.85 3.09
C SER A 341 1.97 -40.71 3.14
N GLU A 342 2.68 -41.45 2.28
CA GLU A 342 4.13 -41.32 2.15
C GLU A 342 4.57 -39.92 1.69
N ALA A 343 3.72 -39.25 0.90
CA ALA A 343 3.94 -37.86 0.49
C ALA A 343 3.91 -36.90 1.69
N ALA A 344 2.96 -37.06 2.61
CA ALA A 344 2.85 -36.24 3.81
C ALA A 344 3.96 -36.51 4.84
N ARG A 345 4.43 -37.77 4.95
CA ARG A 345 5.55 -38.14 5.84
C ARG A 345 6.89 -37.57 5.40
N ALA A 346 7.06 -37.35 4.09
CA ALA A 346 8.30 -36.81 3.52
C ALA A 346 8.41 -35.27 3.59
N ILE A 347 7.42 -34.59 4.18
CA ILE A 347 7.45 -33.14 4.32
C ILE A 347 8.61 -32.75 5.25
N PRO A 348 9.57 -31.92 4.79
CA PRO A 348 10.74 -31.56 5.58
C PRO A 348 10.41 -30.44 6.58
N TRP A 349 9.55 -30.71 7.58
CA TRP A 349 9.03 -29.73 8.52
C TRP A 349 10.09 -28.84 9.18
N ARG A 350 11.27 -29.38 9.49
CA ARG A 350 12.40 -28.59 10.03
C ARG A 350 12.89 -27.51 9.06
N ARG A 351 12.99 -27.82 7.76
CA ARG A 351 13.40 -26.86 6.72
C ARG A 351 12.29 -25.85 6.47
N LEU A 352 11.04 -26.30 6.42
CA LEU A 352 9.89 -25.40 6.22
C LEU A 352 9.69 -24.47 7.42
N ALA A 353 9.94 -24.93 8.65
CA ALA A 353 9.97 -24.09 9.83
C ALA A 353 11.07 -23.02 9.76
N LEU A 354 12.27 -23.39 9.28
CA LEU A 354 13.34 -22.42 9.03
C LEU A 354 12.93 -21.38 7.97
N TRP A 355 12.28 -21.80 6.88
CA TRP A 355 11.78 -20.88 5.85
C TRP A 355 10.65 -19.99 6.37
N GLY A 356 9.73 -20.55 7.16
CA GLY A 356 8.68 -19.80 7.85
C GLY A 356 9.27 -18.74 8.79
N ALA A 357 10.36 -19.08 9.49
CA ALA A 357 11.05 -18.14 10.36
C ALA A 357 11.71 -17.01 9.55
N TRP A 358 12.38 -17.34 8.44
CA TRP A 358 12.94 -16.33 7.53
C TRP A 358 11.86 -15.44 6.91
N ALA A 359 10.72 -16.00 6.51
CA ALA A 359 9.59 -15.23 5.99
C ALA A 359 9.02 -14.29 7.05
N LEU A 360 8.89 -14.75 8.30
CA LEU A 360 8.44 -13.92 9.42
C LEU A 360 9.44 -12.80 9.75
N VAL A 361 10.74 -13.11 9.79
CA VAL A 361 11.80 -12.10 9.97
C VAL A 361 11.78 -11.09 8.84
N ALA A 362 11.67 -11.53 7.59
CA ALA A 362 11.57 -10.65 6.44
C ALA A 362 10.34 -9.75 6.52
N PHE A 363 9.19 -10.27 6.97
CA PHE A 363 7.99 -9.49 7.21
C PHE A 363 8.24 -8.38 8.24
N TYR A 364 8.80 -8.67 9.41
CA TYR A 364 9.08 -7.64 10.43
C TYR A 364 10.17 -6.66 10.02
N VAL A 365 11.19 -7.10 9.27
CA VAL A 365 12.19 -6.21 8.69
C VAL A 365 11.55 -5.25 7.69
N LEU A 366 10.72 -5.76 6.77
CA LEU A 366 9.99 -4.92 5.82
C LEU A 366 9.02 -3.97 6.54
N PHE A 367 8.30 -4.45 7.55
CA PHE A 367 7.43 -3.62 8.38
C PHE A 367 8.20 -2.47 9.05
N SER A 368 9.41 -2.74 9.57
CA SER A 368 10.24 -1.73 10.23
C SER A 368 10.89 -0.74 9.25
N LEU A 369 11.16 -1.18 8.02
CA LEU A 369 11.73 -0.33 6.96
C LEU A 369 10.67 0.50 6.23
N ASN A 370 9.42 0.05 6.23
CA ASN A 370 8.31 0.75 5.59
C ASN A 370 7.79 1.90 6.47
N GLU A 371 6.95 2.77 5.89
CA GLU A 371 6.28 3.87 6.61
C GLU A 371 5.20 3.39 7.60
N GLU A 372 5.11 2.09 7.90
CA GLU A 372 4.08 1.51 8.78
C GLU A 372 4.11 2.08 10.19
N ILE A 373 5.31 2.27 10.77
CA ILE A 373 5.44 2.88 12.10
C ILE A 373 4.85 4.30 12.08
N SER A 374 5.16 5.07 11.03
CA SER A 374 4.60 6.41 10.86
C SER A 374 3.09 6.37 10.66
N ASN A 375 2.56 5.44 9.86
CA ASN A 375 1.12 5.25 9.67
C ASN A 375 0.44 4.95 11.00
N TRP A 376 0.98 4.01 11.78
CA TRP A 376 0.45 3.65 13.09
C TRP A 376 0.45 4.83 14.06
N MET A 377 1.54 5.59 14.13
CA MET A 377 1.57 6.83 14.92
C MET A 377 0.61 7.89 14.38
N ASN A 378 0.33 7.92 13.08
CA ASN A 378 -0.64 8.83 12.48
C ASN A 378 -2.08 8.49 12.84
N PHE A 379 -2.40 7.20 13.07
CA PHE A 379 -3.71 6.71 13.51
C PHE A 379 -3.86 6.55 15.03
N TYR A 380 -2.78 6.70 15.80
CA TYR A 380 -2.81 6.59 17.26
C TYR A 380 -3.79 7.60 17.88
N ASN A 381 -4.69 7.12 18.73
CA ASN A 381 -5.63 7.97 19.44
C ASN A 381 -5.01 8.46 20.76
N THR A 382 -4.77 9.76 20.89
CA THR A 382 -4.16 10.37 22.08
C THR A 382 -5.04 10.33 23.33
N ALA A 383 -6.31 9.92 23.22
CA ALA A 383 -7.14 9.68 24.40
C ALA A 383 -6.69 8.45 25.23
N ILE A 384 -5.94 7.53 24.62
CA ILE A 384 -5.39 6.34 25.28
C ILE A 384 -3.91 6.66 25.58
N PRO A 385 -3.37 6.38 26.78
CA PRO A 385 -1.95 6.58 27.06
C PRO A 385 -1.04 5.75 26.13
N PHE A 386 0.09 6.32 25.71
CA PHE A 386 0.93 5.71 24.67
C PHE A 386 1.47 4.35 25.07
N ARG A 387 1.87 4.21 26.35
CA ARG A 387 2.32 2.93 26.91
C ARG A 387 1.24 1.86 26.90
N ALA A 388 -0.01 2.23 27.16
CA ALA A 388 -1.13 1.29 27.14
C ALA A 388 -1.41 0.83 25.71
N TRP A 389 -1.38 1.75 24.74
CA TRP A 389 -1.51 1.42 23.33
C TRP A 389 -0.38 0.50 22.85
N LEU A 390 0.88 0.80 23.18
CA LEU A 390 2.01 -0.10 22.89
C LEU A 390 1.87 -1.47 23.56
N ALA A 391 1.34 -1.55 24.78
CA ALA A 391 1.09 -2.82 25.45
C ALA A 391 0.03 -3.65 24.71
N VAL A 392 -1.08 -3.04 24.28
CA VAL A 392 -2.11 -3.71 23.47
C VAL A 392 -1.52 -4.26 22.18
N LEU A 393 -0.66 -3.48 21.51
CA LEU A 393 0.04 -3.92 20.31
C LEU A 393 0.98 -5.09 20.58
N ALA A 394 1.77 -5.02 21.66
CA ALA A 394 2.65 -6.10 22.06
C ALA A 394 1.87 -7.39 22.39
N PHE A 395 0.73 -7.29 23.08
CA PHE A 395 -0.14 -8.44 23.34
C PHE A 395 -0.73 -9.03 22.06
N LYS A 396 -1.15 -8.17 21.12
CA LYS A 396 -1.63 -8.61 19.80
C LYS A 396 -0.53 -9.38 19.06
N GLU A 397 0.68 -8.83 18.98
CA GLU A 397 1.81 -9.47 18.29
C GLU A 397 2.28 -10.76 18.99
N LEU A 398 2.24 -10.81 20.33
CA LEU A 398 2.55 -12.02 21.10
C LEU A 398 1.59 -13.18 20.77
N LEU A 399 0.31 -12.88 20.52
CA LEU A 399 -0.67 -13.87 20.13
C LEU A 399 -0.59 -14.20 18.62
N LEU A 400 -0.47 -13.17 17.78
CA LEU A 400 -0.61 -13.30 16.34
C LEU A 400 0.67 -13.81 15.67
N GLY A 401 1.86 -13.47 16.19
CA GLY A 401 3.16 -13.88 15.65
C GLY A 401 3.35 -15.41 15.58
N PRO A 402 3.10 -16.17 16.66
CA PRO A 402 3.14 -17.63 16.61
C PRO A 402 2.10 -18.24 15.67
N LEU A 403 0.90 -17.62 15.57
CA LEU A 403 -0.16 -18.08 14.68
C LEU A 403 0.20 -17.86 13.21
N THR A 404 0.73 -16.69 12.85
CA THR A 404 1.23 -16.40 11.50
C THR A 404 2.42 -17.29 11.15
N PHE A 405 3.34 -17.54 12.09
CA PHE A 405 4.41 -18.51 11.89
C PHE A 405 3.85 -19.91 11.60
N GLY A 406 2.95 -20.42 12.45
CA GLY A 406 2.33 -21.73 12.25
C GLY A 406 1.57 -21.84 10.93
N TRP A 407 0.86 -20.78 10.56
CA TRP A 407 0.16 -20.67 9.27
C TRP A 407 1.12 -20.71 8.08
N LEU A 408 2.23 -19.97 8.12
CA LEU A 408 3.25 -19.99 7.06
C LEU A 408 3.87 -21.38 6.91
N VAL A 409 4.21 -22.04 8.02
CA VAL A 409 4.75 -23.41 7.99
C VAL A 409 3.73 -24.40 7.43
N LEU A 410 2.46 -24.26 7.79
CA LEU A 410 1.38 -25.06 7.25
C LEU A 410 1.21 -24.84 5.74
N LEU A 411 1.18 -23.59 5.28
CA LEU A 411 1.09 -23.25 3.86
C LEU A 411 2.25 -23.83 3.06
N PHE A 412 3.48 -23.71 3.56
CA PHE A 412 4.64 -24.35 2.93
C PHE A 412 4.52 -25.87 2.94
N GLY A 413 4.00 -26.47 4.01
CA GLY A 413 3.77 -27.91 4.10
C GLY A 413 2.73 -28.41 3.10
N VAL A 414 1.60 -27.71 2.98
CA VAL A 414 0.54 -27.98 1.99
C VAL A 414 1.09 -27.81 0.58
N GLY A 415 1.79 -26.71 0.31
CA GLY A 415 2.43 -26.47 -0.98
C GLY A 415 3.44 -27.55 -1.35
N TRP A 416 4.29 -27.96 -0.40
CA TRP A 416 5.24 -29.06 -0.58
C TRP A 416 4.53 -30.38 -0.87
N TYR A 417 3.48 -30.71 -0.12
CA TYR A 417 2.70 -31.93 -0.31
C TYR A 417 2.12 -32.01 -1.72
N TYR A 418 1.45 -30.94 -2.18
CA TYR A 418 0.86 -30.92 -3.51
C TYR A 418 1.89 -30.86 -4.62
N ALA A 419 3.01 -30.16 -4.42
CA ALA A 419 4.12 -30.19 -5.37
C ALA A 419 4.71 -31.61 -5.48
N LYS A 420 4.90 -32.30 -4.36
CA LYS A 420 5.35 -33.70 -4.37
C LYS A 420 4.33 -34.62 -5.04
N ALA A 421 3.04 -34.44 -4.76
CA ALA A 421 1.98 -35.26 -5.34
C ALA A 421 1.85 -35.05 -6.86
N ALA A 422 2.04 -33.82 -7.35
CA ALA A 422 1.91 -33.50 -8.77
C ALA A 422 3.17 -33.85 -9.58
N PHE A 423 4.37 -33.67 -9.01
CA PHE A 423 5.63 -33.76 -9.76
C PHE A 423 6.51 -34.97 -9.38
N GLY A 424 6.28 -35.62 -8.24
CA GLY A 424 7.16 -36.66 -7.68
C GLY A 424 8.44 -36.11 -7.05
N GLU A 425 9.11 -36.88 -6.17
CA GLU A 425 10.32 -36.40 -5.45
C GLU A 425 11.50 -36.07 -6.38
N GLU A 426 11.62 -36.80 -7.48
CA GLU A 426 12.74 -36.69 -8.42
C GLU A 426 12.71 -35.38 -9.23
N ARG A 427 11.54 -34.76 -9.37
CA ARG A 427 11.34 -33.50 -10.11
C ARG A 427 11.18 -32.28 -9.19
N LEU A 428 11.16 -32.46 -7.87
CA LEU A 428 11.08 -31.32 -6.95
C LEU A 428 12.40 -30.54 -6.98
N THR A 429 12.32 -29.36 -7.59
CA THR A 429 13.51 -28.57 -7.87
C THR A 429 14.08 -27.92 -6.63
N GLY A 430 15.36 -28.18 -6.31
CA GLY A 430 16.10 -27.46 -5.27
C GLY A 430 16.72 -26.17 -5.79
N TRP A 431 17.01 -25.23 -4.88
CA TRP A 431 17.65 -23.94 -5.22
C TRP A 431 19.12 -24.08 -5.64
N THR A 432 19.77 -25.17 -5.23
CA THR A 432 21.17 -25.50 -5.50
C THR A 432 21.30 -26.90 -6.06
N GLY A 433 22.31 -27.13 -6.91
CA GLY A 433 22.60 -28.45 -7.48
C GLY A 433 21.73 -28.82 -8.68
N MET A 434 21.11 -27.83 -9.32
CA MET A 434 20.42 -28.03 -10.59
C MET A 434 21.36 -27.83 -11.79
N PRO A 435 21.11 -28.50 -12.94
CA PRO A 435 21.85 -28.23 -14.16
C PRO A 435 21.73 -26.76 -14.59
N ALA A 436 22.77 -26.19 -15.22
CA ALA A 436 22.76 -24.79 -15.70
C ALA A 436 21.55 -24.46 -16.59
N VAL A 437 21.07 -25.47 -17.34
CA VAL A 437 19.91 -25.38 -18.24
C VAL A 437 18.62 -25.07 -17.48
N TYR A 438 18.46 -25.57 -16.25
CA TYR A 438 17.32 -25.24 -15.38
C TYR A 438 17.28 -23.75 -15.05
N TYR A 439 18.41 -23.17 -14.64
CA TYR A 439 18.46 -21.75 -14.28
C TYR A 439 18.20 -20.84 -15.49
N ARG A 440 18.71 -21.22 -16.66
CA ARG A 440 18.41 -20.54 -17.92
C ARG A 440 16.92 -20.55 -18.21
N ASP A 441 16.29 -21.71 -18.09
CA ASP A 441 14.88 -21.89 -18.43
C ASP A 441 13.96 -21.20 -17.41
N ALA A 442 14.30 -21.27 -16.12
CA ALA A 442 13.63 -20.51 -15.06
C ALA A 442 13.72 -18.99 -15.30
N LEU A 443 14.87 -18.50 -15.79
CA LEU A 443 15.05 -17.10 -16.15
C LEU A 443 14.18 -16.69 -17.36
N TRP A 444 14.09 -17.53 -18.39
CA TRP A 444 13.20 -17.27 -19.53
C TRP A 444 11.72 -17.30 -19.17
N VAL A 445 11.30 -18.26 -18.34
CA VAL A 445 9.92 -18.32 -17.85
C VAL A 445 9.61 -17.10 -17.00
N GLY A 446 10.52 -16.72 -16.09
CA GLY A 446 10.38 -15.55 -15.24
C GLY A 446 10.30 -14.26 -16.05
N LEU A 447 11.29 -13.98 -16.90
CA LEU A 447 11.36 -12.73 -17.67
C LEU A 447 10.31 -12.68 -18.78
N GLY A 448 10.23 -13.72 -19.62
CA GLY A 448 9.32 -13.78 -20.74
C GLY A 448 7.85 -13.86 -20.32
N GLY A 449 7.56 -14.65 -19.28
CA GLY A 449 6.22 -14.73 -18.69
C GLY A 449 5.78 -13.40 -18.08
N SER A 450 6.64 -12.77 -17.26
CA SER A 450 6.32 -11.48 -16.63
C SER A 450 6.15 -10.37 -17.66
N ALA A 451 7.04 -10.26 -18.65
CA ALA A 451 6.94 -9.25 -19.69
C ALA A 451 5.73 -9.48 -20.61
N GLY A 452 5.41 -10.74 -20.94
CA GLY A 452 4.21 -11.09 -21.70
C GLY A 452 2.93 -10.72 -20.95
N LEU A 453 2.87 -11.01 -19.64
CA LEU A 453 1.74 -10.65 -18.79
C LEU A 453 1.58 -9.12 -18.70
N LEU A 454 2.67 -8.40 -18.42
CA LEU A 454 2.66 -6.93 -18.38
C LEU A 454 2.23 -6.34 -19.73
N GLY A 455 2.70 -6.90 -20.85
CA GLY A 455 2.28 -6.46 -22.18
C GLY A 455 0.80 -6.69 -22.44
N LEU A 456 0.27 -7.85 -22.03
CA LEU A 456 -1.15 -8.15 -22.14
C LEU A 456 -2.02 -7.22 -21.28
N GLU A 457 -1.62 -6.99 -20.03
CA GLU A 457 -2.29 -6.03 -19.14
C GLU A 457 -2.34 -4.64 -19.77
N ARG A 458 -1.22 -4.13 -20.29
CA ARG A 458 -1.18 -2.84 -20.99
C ARG A 458 -2.04 -2.77 -22.24
N LEU A 459 -2.15 -3.88 -22.98
CA LEU A 459 -2.99 -3.95 -24.17
C LEU A 459 -4.47 -3.93 -23.79
N LEU A 460 -4.84 -4.63 -22.72
CA LEU A 460 -6.20 -4.61 -22.17
C LEU A 460 -6.58 -3.22 -21.64
N GLU A 461 -5.67 -2.57 -20.89
CA GLU A 461 -5.84 -1.18 -20.42
C GLU A 461 -6.03 -0.17 -21.56
N ALA A 462 -5.34 -0.36 -22.68
CA ALA A 462 -5.49 0.52 -23.85
C ALA A 462 -6.76 0.25 -24.67
N ALA A 463 -7.40 -0.92 -24.49
CA ALA A 463 -8.59 -1.34 -25.22
C ALA A 463 -9.89 -1.08 -24.45
N SER A 464 -9.82 -0.92 -23.13
CA SER A 464 -10.90 -0.45 -22.24
C SER A 464 -11.01 1.06 -22.24
#